data_AF-A0A6C0K1W3-F1
#
_entry.id   AF-A0A6C0K1W3-F1
#
_cell.length_a   1.000
_cell.length_b   1.000
_cell.length_c   1.000
_cell.angle_alpha   90.00
_cell.angle_beta   90.00
_cell.angle_gamma   90.00
#
_symmetry.space_group_name_H-M   'P 1'
#
loop_
_entity.id
_entity.type
_entity.pdbx_description
1 polymer ?
#
loop_
_entity_poly.entity_id
_entity_poly.type
_entity_poly.pdbx_seq_one_letter_code
_entity_poly.pdbx_strand_id
1 'polypeptide(L)'
;MNEDLIKLIGIVVIIGFLVYLAAKSMRLHMNVMEGLTNPTSSSNANGVGASASNYATTLKNQVTQLHNDTLLLNNKDYVKEYGNIILSMDDYINALMLKTVLNMDVTADNADKNISAMKTLNELNTAKASLNSVLKYVDSS
;
A
#
# COMPACT_ATOMS: atom_id res chain seq x y z
N MET A 1 -54.92 38.08 22.12
CA MET A 1 -54.46 36.87 22.83
C MET A 1 -53.62 35.94 21.92
N ASN A 2 -52.80 36.48 20.99
CA ASN A 2 -52.08 35.67 20.00
C ASN A 2 -50.55 35.78 20.07
N GLU A 3 -49.99 36.79 20.75
CA GLU A 3 -48.53 36.98 20.78
C GLU A 3 -47.81 36.01 21.72
N ASP A 4 -48.40 35.73 22.89
CA ASP A 4 -47.82 34.78 23.85
C ASP A 4 -47.87 33.33 23.34
N LEU A 5 -48.90 33.00 22.56
CA LEU A 5 -49.04 31.69 21.93
C LEU A 5 -47.99 31.48 20.82
N ILE A 6 -47.70 32.51 20.03
CA ILE A 6 -46.64 32.47 19.00
C ILE A 6 -45.25 32.38 19.64
N LYS A 7 -44.98 33.11 20.74
CA LYS A 7 -43.71 33.02 21.48
C LYS A 7 -43.49 31.64 22.10
N LEU A 8 -44.54 31.04 22.68
CA LEU A 8 -44.48 29.70 23.26
C LEU A 8 -44.18 28.63 22.20
N ILE A 9 -44.88 28.67 21.06
CA ILE A 9 -44.64 27.75 19.93
C ILE A 9 -43.24 27.95 19.34
N GLY A 10 -42.76 29.19 19.22
CA GLY A 10 -41.41 29.48 18.75
C GLY A 10 -40.32 28.85 19.63
N ILE A 11 -40.46 28.96 20.96
CA ILE A 11 -39.53 28.36 21.92
C ILE A 11 -39.54 26.83 21.82
N VAL A 12 -40.72 26.21 21.72
CA VAL A 12 -40.84 24.75 21.60
C VAL A 12 -40.18 24.24 20.32
N VAL A 13 -40.33 24.95 19.19
CA VAL A 13 -39.70 24.58 17.92
C VAL A 13 -38.18 24.71 17.99
N ILE A 14 -37.65 25.77 18.63
CA ILE A 14 -36.21 25.98 18.79
C ILE A 14 -35.59 24.89 19.68
N ILE A 15 -36.25 24.56 20.79
CA ILE A 15 -35.78 23.49 21.69
C ILE A 15 -35.84 22.13 20.98
N GLY A 16 -36.93 21.84 20.26
CA GLY A 16 -37.04 20.62 19.46
C GLY A 16 -35.96 20.51 18.39
N PHE A 17 -35.61 21.62 17.73
CA PHE A 17 -34.54 21.67 16.74
C PHE A 17 -33.15 21.42 17.35
N LEU A 18 -32.88 21.98 18.54
CA LEU A 18 -31.62 21.74 19.25
C LEU A 18 -31.47 20.27 19.69
N VAL A 19 -32.55 19.65 20.18
CA VAL A 19 -32.55 18.21 20.53
C VAL A 19 -32.35 17.35 19.30
N TYR A 20 -32.97 17.69 18.17
CA TYR A 20 -32.77 17.00 16.90
C TYR A 20 -31.31 17.06 16.42
N LEU A 21 -30.67 18.24 16.50
CA LEU A 21 -29.26 18.41 16.15
C LEU A 21 -28.33 17.60 17.06
N ALA A 22 -28.58 17.59 18.37
CA ALA A 22 -27.79 16.82 19.33
C ALA A 22 -27.93 15.30 19.10
N ALA A 23 -29.14 14.82 18.83
CA ALA A 23 -29.36 13.41 18.51
C ALA A 23 -28.68 13.00 17.19
N LYS A 24 -28.73 13.88 16.18
CA LYS A 24 -28.07 13.65 14.88
C LYS A 24 -26.55 13.68 14.99
N SER A 25 -25.97 14.59 15.77
CA SER A 25 -24.51 14.68 15.98
C SER A 25 -23.97 13.50 16.79
N MET A 26 -24.72 12.99 17.76
CA MET A 26 -24.33 11.81 18.54
C MET A 26 -24.33 10.54 17.69
N ARG A 27 -25.31 10.36 16.80
CA ARG A 27 -25.30 9.24 15.82
C ARG A 27 -24.09 9.30 14.88
N LEU A 28 -23.69 10.49 14.47
CA LEU A 28 -22.54 10.67 13.59
C LEU A 28 -21.23 10.31 14.31
N HIS A 29 -21.06 10.73 15.57
CA HIS A 29 -19.92 10.33 16.39
C HIS A 29 -19.92 8.82 16.70
N MET A 30 -21.07 8.19 16.97
CA MET A 30 -21.13 6.74 17.20
C MET A 30 -20.78 5.94 15.94
N ASN A 31 -21.29 6.34 14.77
CA ASN A 31 -20.99 5.65 13.51
C ASN A 31 -19.50 5.81 13.09
N VAL A 32 -18.90 6.97 13.38
CA VAL A 32 -17.46 7.20 13.13
C VAL A 32 -16.61 6.45 14.16
N MET A 33 -17.07 6.32 15.41
CA MET A 33 -16.36 5.57 16.45
C MET A 33 -16.44 4.06 16.22
N GLU A 34 -17.58 3.52 15.76
CA GLU A 34 -17.72 2.11 15.35
C GLU A 34 -16.80 1.73 14.17
N GLY A 35 -16.50 2.67 13.27
CA GLY A 35 -15.55 2.46 12.19
C GLY A 35 -14.08 2.35 12.64
N LEU A 36 -13.75 2.82 13.85
CA LEU A 36 -12.40 2.81 14.41
C LEU A 36 -12.23 1.75 15.52
N THR A 37 -13.31 1.38 16.21
CA THR A 37 -13.34 0.25 17.14
C THR A 37 -13.75 -1.03 16.42
N ASN A 38 -12.81 -1.62 15.68
CA ASN A 38 -12.90 -3.04 15.29
C ASN A 38 -13.15 -3.86 16.58
N PRO A 39 -14.12 -4.79 16.63
CA PRO A 39 -14.47 -5.45 17.88
C PRO A 39 -13.26 -6.23 18.40
N THR A 40 -12.61 -5.68 19.43
CA THR A 40 -11.82 -6.47 20.39
C THR A 40 -12.80 -7.22 21.29
N SER A 41 -13.70 -8.01 20.70
CA SER A 41 -14.43 -9.04 21.41
C SER A 41 -13.47 -10.22 21.55
N SER A 42 -12.70 -10.13 22.62
CA SER A 42 -11.79 -11.14 23.14
C SER A 42 -12.52 -12.48 23.34
N SER A 43 -12.53 -13.30 22.31
CA SER A 43 -12.41 -14.75 22.51
C SER A 43 -10.94 -14.99 22.82
N ASN A 44 -10.64 -15.31 24.08
CA ASN A 44 -9.31 -15.71 24.55
C ASN A 44 -8.90 -17.05 23.90
N ALA A 45 -8.61 -17.04 22.60
CA ALA A 45 -7.91 -18.13 21.94
C ALA A 45 -6.42 -17.92 22.20
N ASN A 46 -5.87 -18.52 23.26
CA ASN A 46 -4.44 -18.42 23.61
C ASN A 46 -3.55 -19.30 22.70
N GLY A 47 -3.74 -19.20 21.38
CA GLY A 47 -2.92 -19.87 20.38
C GLY A 47 -1.97 -18.88 19.71
N VAL A 48 -0.79 -19.36 19.27
CA VAL A 48 0.22 -18.57 18.54
C VAL A 48 -0.37 -17.94 17.25
N GLY A 49 -1.48 -18.46 16.72
CA GLY A 49 -2.20 -17.91 15.57
C GLY A 49 -3.30 -16.88 15.90
N ALA A 50 -3.64 -16.65 17.16
CA ALA A 50 -4.74 -15.74 17.52
C ALA A 50 -4.44 -14.27 17.24
N SER A 51 -3.16 -13.90 17.16
CA SER A 51 -2.69 -12.59 16.71
C SER A 51 -2.42 -12.53 15.19
N ALA A 52 -2.51 -13.64 14.46
CA ALA A 52 -2.17 -13.68 13.02
C ALA A 52 -3.13 -12.84 12.17
N SER A 53 -4.42 -12.82 12.52
CA SER A 53 -5.43 -11.98 11.84
C SER A 53 -5.14 -10.48 12.04
N ASN A 54 -4.78 -10.09 13.26
CA ASN A 54 -4.40 -8.71 13.57
C ASN A 54 -3.10 -8.32 12.86
N TYR A 55 -2.10 -9.21 12.81
CA TYR A 55 -0.87 -8.98 12.08
C TYR A 55 -1.10 -8.82 10.56
N ALA A 56 -1.92 -9.69 9.96
CA ALA A 56 -2.28 -9.59 8.55
C ALA A 56 -3.01 -8.27 8.23
N THR A 57 -3.89 -7.83 9.13
CA THR A 57 -4.60 -6.54 9.01
C THR A 57 -3.62 -5.37 9.08
N THR A 58 -2.70 -5.36 10.06
CA THR A 58 -1.65 -4.34 10.18
C THR A 58 -0.75 -4.30 8.94
N LEU A 59 -0.35 -5.46 8.43
CA LEU A 59 0.46 -5.56 7.21
C LEU A 59 -0.29 -5.00 6.00
N LYS A 60 -1.56 -5.35 5.83
CA LYS A 60 -2.41 -4.81 4.75
C LYS A 60 -2.55 -3.29 4.84
N ASN A 61 -2.68 -2.74 6.05
CA ASN A 61 -2.75 -1.30 6.26
C ASN A 61 -1.43 -0.62 5.90
N GLN A 62 -0.29 -1.21 6.28
CA GLN A 62 1.04 -0.70 5.87
C GLN A 62 1.23 -0.74 4.36
N VAL A 63 0.82 -1.82 3.68
CA VAL A 63 0.88 -1.91 2.21
C VAL A 63 0.00 -0.84 1.57
N THR A 64 -1.23 -0.66 2.05
CA THR A 64 -2.14 0.39 1.57
C THR A 64 -1.57 1.78 1.77
N GLN A 65 -0.95 2.04 2.92
CA GLN A 65 -0.30 3.32 3.22
C GLN A 65 0.89 3.57 2.29
N LEU A 66 1.74 2.58 2.07
CA LEU A 66 2.85 2.70 1.12
C LEU A 66 2.36 2.96 -0.31
N HIS A 67 1.30 2.25 -0.73
CA HIS A 67 0.71 2.39 -2.04
C HIS A 67 0.14 3.80 -2.27
N ASN A 68 -0.58 4.33 -1.30
CA ASN A 68 -1.32 5.59 -1.43
C ASN A 68 -0.51 6.83 -1.07
N ASP A 69 0.26 6.79 0.02
CA ASP A 69 0.86 7.99 0.60
C ASP A 69 2.32 8.19 0.16
N THR A 70 3.06 7.10 -0.01
CA THR A 70 4.49 7.17 -0.36
C THR A 70 4.73 7.03 -1.85
N LEU A 71 4.18 5.97 -2.45
CA LEU A 71 4.40 5.64 -3.86
C LEU A 71 3.37 6.31 -4.77
N LEU A 72 2.27 6.83 -4.23
CA LEU A 72 1.25 7.57 -4.98
C LEU A 72 0.77 6.81 -6.24
N LEU A 73 0.65 5.48 -6.14
CA LEU A 73 0.33 4.60 -7.27
C LEU A 73 -1.07 4.85 -7.84
N ASN A 74 -1.93 5.57 -7.11
CA ASN A 74 -3.22 6.06 -7.63
C ASN A 74 -3.08 7.07 -8.79
N ASN A 75 -1.89 7.67 -8.97
CA ASN A 75 -1.62 8.58 -10.06
C ASN A 75 -0.93 7.85 -11.23
N LYS A 76 -1.64 7.77 -12.36
CA LYS A 76 -1.19 7.10 -13.58
C LYS A 76 0.11 7.66 -14.15
N ASP A 77 0.38 8.95 -13.98
CA ASP A 77 1.61 9.56 -14.47
C ASP A 77 2.83 9.01 -13.70
N TYR A 78 2.71 8.86 -12.38
CA TYR A 78 3.77 8.26 -11.56
C TYR A 78 3.97 6.78 -11.87
N VAL A 79 2.87 6.02 -12.03
CA VAL A 79 2.93 4.60 -12.45
C VAL A 79 3.67 4.45 -13.78
N LYS A 80 3.38 5.32 -14.76
CA LYS A 80 4.07 5.34 -16.05
C LYS A 80 5.56 5.62 -15.90
N GLU A 81 5.94 6.62 -15.10
CA GLU A 81 7.35 6.94 -14.87
C GLU A 81 8.08 5.80 -14.14
N TYR A 82 7.44 5.14 -13.18
CA TYR A 82 8.01 3.95 -12.52
C TYR A 82 8.24 2.81 -13.52
N GLY A 83 7.27 2.55 -14.40
CA GLY A 83 7.43 1.57 -15.49
C GLY A 83 8.60 1.91 -16.40
N ASN A 84 8.75 3.17 -16.81
CA ASN A 84 9.88 3.63 -17.62
C ASN A 84 11.23 3.43 -16.93
N ILE A 85 11.32 3.71 -15.62
CA ILE A 85 12.53 3.49 -14.82
C ILE A 85 12.87 2.00 -14.77
N ILE A 86 11.87 1.14 -14.53
CA ILE A 86 12.08 -0.32 -14.46
C ILE A 86 12.54 -0.87 -15.81
N LEU A 87 11.93 -0.43 -16.91
CA LEU A 87 12.35 -0.80 -18.26
C LEU A 87 13.78 -0.34 -18.58
N SER A 88 14.12 0.90 -18.21
CA SER A 88 15.49 1.41 -18.37
C SER A 88 16.50 0.61 -17.54
N MET A 89 16.10 0.12 -16.37
CA MET A 89 16.93 -0.76 -15.55
C MET A 89 17.09 -2.16 -16.18
N ASP A 90 16.05 -2.69 -16.82
CA ASP A 90 16.13 -3.94 -17.60
C ASP A 90 17.18 -3.82 -18.72
N ASP A 91 17.13 -2.73 -19.47
CA ASP A 91 18.11 -2.41 -20.52
C ASP A 91 19.52 -2.25 -19.96
N TYR A 92 19.66 -1.61 -18.80
CA TYR A 92 20.94 -1.50 -18.12
C TYR A 92 21.49 -2.87 -17.69
N ILE A 93 20.65 -3.77 -17.15
CA ILE A 93 21.06 -5.14 -16.83
C ILE A 93 21.50 -5.88 -18.10
N ASN A 94 20.78 -5.73 -19.21
CA ASN A 94 21.16 -6.33 -20.49
C ASN A 94 22.55 -5.83 -20.94
N ALA A 95 22.83 -4.53 -20.79
CA ALA A 95 24.13 -3.96 -21.09
C ALA A 95 25.24 -4.51 -20.16
N LEU A 96 24.94 -4.70 -18.86
CA LEU A 96 25.88 -5.32 -17.91
C LEU A 96 26.15 -6.79 -18.22
N MET A 97 25.12 -7.55 -18.61
CA MET A 97 25.28 -8.93 -19.04
C MET A 97 26.18 -9.01 -20.28
N LEU A 98 25.92 -8.17 -21.29
CA LEU A 98 26.78 -8.08 -22.48
C LEU A 98 28.23 -7.71 -22.12
N LYS A 99 28.41 -6.70 -21.27
CA LYS A 99 29.74 -6.30 -20.77
C LYS A 99 30.45 -7.46 -20.06
N THR A 100 29.71 -8.26 -19.29
CA THR A 100 30.25 -9.43 -18.58
C THR A 100 30.70 -10.49 -19.57
N VAL A 101 29.92 -10.77 -20.61
CA VAL A 101 30.28 -11.71 -21.69
C VAL A 101 31.52 -11.25 -22.44
N LEU A 102 31.59 -9.98 -22.84
CA LEU A 102 32.70 -9.45 -23.63
C LEU A 102 34.02 -9.38 -22.85
N ASN A 103 33.96 -9.33 -21.52
CA ASN A 103 35.14 -9.33 -20.66
C ASN A 103 35.60 -10.73 -20.23
N MET A 104 34.90 -11.80 -20.62
CA MET A 104 35.35 -13.17 -20.34
C MET A 104 36.57 -13.50 -21.20
N ASP A 105 37.64 -13.93 -20.54
CA ASP A 105 38.87 -14.35 -21.21
C ASP A 105 38.75 -15.84 -21.57
N VAL A 106 38.31 -16.11 -22.79
CA VAL A 106 38.16 -17.47 -23.33
C VAL A 106 39.49 -18.15 -23.65
N THR A 107 40.61 -17.44 -23.52
CA THR A 107 41.95 -17.94 -23.84
C THR A 107 42.79 -18.27 -22.61
N ALA A 108 42.34 -17.83 -21.42
CA ALA A 108 43.03 -18.14 -20.17
C ALA A 108 42.73 -19.58 -19.70
N ASP A 109 43.79 -20.32 -19.37
CA ASP A 109 43.72 -21.62 -18.67
C ASP A 109 43.11 -21.53 -17.25
N ASN A 110 42.71 -20.33 -16.82
CA ASN A 110 42.26 -20.05 -15.47
C ASN A 110 40.72 -20.02 -15.39
N ALA A 111 40.13 -21.20 -15.35
CA ALA A 111 38.67 -21.44 -15.34
C ALA A 111 37.92 -20.63 -14.25
N ASP A 112 38.56 -20.32 -13.13
CA ASP A 112 37.95 -19.64 -11.99
C ASP A 112 37.42 -18.23 -12.33
N LYS A 113 38.13 -17.48 -13.19
CA LYS A 113 37.69 -16.14 -13.61
C LYS A 113 36.43 -16.20 -14.49
N ASN A 114 36.38 -17.17 -15.41
CA ASN A 114 35.23 -17.37 -16.28
C ASN A 114 34.03 -17.92 -15.51
N ILE A 115 34.25 -18.81 -14.54
CA ILE A 115 33.20 -19.30 -13.64
C ILE A 115 32.60 -18.15 -12.82
N SER A 116 33.43 -17.24 -12.31
CA SER A 116 32.96 -16.05 -11.58
C SER A 116 32.09 -15.16 -12.46
N ALA A 117 32.52 -14.87 -13.69
CA ALA A 117 31.73 -14.10 -14.66
C ALA A 117 30.39 -14.78 -15.00
N MET A 118 30.38 -16.13 -15.12
CA MET A 118 29.15 -16.89 -15.33
C MET A 118 28.19 -16.84 -14.12
N LYS A 119 28.71 -16.81 -12.89
CA LYS A 119 27.87 -16.59 -11.70
C LYS A 119 27.24 -15.20 -11.71
N THR A 120 28.03 -14.17 -12.01
CA THR A 120 27.52 -12.79 -12.16
C THR A 120 26.42 -12.73 -13.24
N LEU A 121 26.59 -13.41 -14.37
CA LEU A 121 25.55 -13.51 -15.40
C LEU A 121 24.24 -14.13 -14.88
N ASN A 122 24.31 -15.19 -14.09
CA ASN A 122 23.12 -15.81 -13.50
C ASN A 122 22.42 -14.91 -12.48
N GLU A 123 23.20 -14.17 -11.68
CA GLU A 123 22.66 -13.19 -10.74
C GLU A 123 21.95 -12.04 -11.48
N LEU A 124 22.57 -11.51 -12.54
CA LEU A 124 21.98 -10.48 -13.39
C LEU A 124 20.69 -10.98 -14.08
N ASN A 125 20.68 -12.22 -14.59
CA ASN A 125 19.48 -12.81 -15.18
C ASN A 125 18.35 -12.99 -14.14
N THR A 126 18.69 -13.32 -12.89
CA THR A 126 17.72 -13.41 -11.80
C THR A 126 17.18 -12.03 -11.42
N ALA A 127 18.05 -11.02 -11.35
CA ALA A 127 17.65 -9.63 -11.12
C ALA A 127 16.69 -9.13 -12.20
N LYS A 128 16.92 -9.51 -13.47
CA LYS A 128 16.02 -9.23 -14.60
C LYS A 128 14.62 -9.82 -14.38
N ALA A 129 14.53 -11.07 -13.95
CA ALA A 129 13.24 -11.71 -13.64
C ALA A 129 12.50 -11.04 -12.47
N SER A 130 13.25 -10.59 -11.46
CA SER A 130 12.71 -9.81 -10.35
C SER A 130 12.17 -8.45 -10.80
N LEU A 131 12.87 -7.73 -11.68
CA LEU A 131 12.38 -6.46 -12.25
C LEU A 131 11.07 -6.63 -13.02
N ASN A 132 10.91 -7.72 -13.78
CA ASN A 132 9.64 -8.01 -14.45
C ASN A 132 8.50 -8.24 -13.44
N SER A 133 8.80 -8.84 -12.28
CA SER A 133 7.80 -9.00 -11.21
C SER A 133 7.42 -7.66 -10.58
N VAL A 134 8.38 -6.75 -10.43
CA VAL A 134 8.13 -5.37 -9.97
C VAL A 134 7.32 -4.58 -11.02
N LEU A 135 7.63 -4.74 -12.31
CA LEU A 135 6.86 -4.10 -13.38
C LEU A 135 5.40 -4.55 -13.36
N LYS A 136 5.14 -5.85 -13.24
CA LYS A 136 3.78 -6.38 -13.11
C LYS A 136 3.04 -5.84 -11.90
N TYR A 137 3.73 -5.66 -10.77
CA TYR A 137 3.14 -5.07 -9.58
C TYR A 137 2.71 -3.62 -9.84
N VAL A 138 3.58 -2.83 -10.46
CA VAL A 138 3.28 -1.44 -10.85
C VAL A 138 2.13 -1.37 -11.86
N ASP A 139 2.12 -2.24 -12.87
CA ASP A 139 1.05 -2.30 -13.89
C ASP A 139 -0.30 -2.78 -13.32
N SER A 140 -0.29 -3.55 -12.24
CA SER A 140 -1.50 -4.06 -11.56
C SER A 140 -2.10 -3.08 -10.55
N SER A 141 -1.35 -2.01 -10.22
CA SER A 141 -1.76 -0.96 -9.28
C SER A 141 -2.67 0.05 -9.97
#